data_AF-A0A940M4B8-F1
#
_entry.id   AF-A0A940M4B8-F1
#
_cell.length_a   1.000
_cell.length_b   1.000
_cell.length_c   1.000
_cell.angle_alpha   90.00
_cell.angle_beta   90.00
_cell.angle_gamma   90.00
#
_symmetry.space_group_name_H-M   'P 1'
#
loop_
_entity.id
_entity.type
_entity.pdbx_description
1 polymer ?
#
loop_
_entity_poly.entity_id
_entity_poly.type
_entity_poly.pdbx_seq_one_letter_code
_entity_poly.pdbx_strand_id
1 'polypeptide(L)'
;MTELSLVIDGMLSGTGIRDAANGGYLEPQDVGLSEALVRKIGAWQSAYEDAHFHQYEDEARNEALDREGLEIVRAVRAELPKAEVGYFSSATLSEIKL
;
A
#
# COMPACT_ATOMS: atom_id res chain seq x y z
N MET A 1 -0.67 -19.38 15.26
CA MET A 1 -0.28 -17.96 15.23
C MET A 1 -1.05 -17.36 14.08
N THR A 2 -1.82 -16.30 14.31
CA THR A 2 -2.49 -15.58 13.23
C THR A 2 -1.40 -14.83 12.47
N GLU A 3 -1.11 -15.27 11.25
CA GLU A 3 -0.18 -14.56 10.37
C GLU A 3 -0.81 -13.21 10.01
N LEU A 4 -0.12 -12.11 10.30
CA LEU A 4 -0.57 -10.78 9.92
C LEU A 4 -0.48 -10.71 8.38
N SER A 5 -1.62 -10.62 7.71
CA SER A 5 -1.70 -10.57 6.24
C SER A 5 -2.12 -9.16 5.82
N LEU A 6 -1.20 -8.43 5.22
CA LEU A 6 -1.35 -7.03 4.84
C LEU A 6 -1.26 -6.88 3.33
N VAL A 7 -2.01 -5.94 2.77
CA VAL A 7 -1.82 -5.50 1.39
C VAL A 7 -1.57 -4.00 1.38
N ILE A 8 -0.46 -3.59 0.78
CA ILE A 8 -0.22 -2.18 0.46
C ILE A 8 -1.14 -1.83 -0.70
N ASP A 9 -2.15 -1.01 -0.43
CA ASP A 9 -3.33 -0.87 -1.27
C ASP A 9 -3.50 0.59 -1.70
N GLY A 10 -3.38 0.84 -3.01
CA GLY A 10 -3.47 2.17 -3.59
C GLY A 10 -4.91 2.68 -3.76
N MET A 11 -5.92 1.95 -3.26
CA MET A 11 -7.32 2.35 -3.37
C MET A 11 -7.60 3.70 -2.68
N LEU A 12 -8.26 4.60 -3.42
CA LEU A 12 -8.70 5.93 -2.96
C LEU A 12 -9.45 5.88 -1.61
N SER A 13 -10.27 4.87 -1.38
CA SER A 13 -11.10 4.76 -0.16
C SER A 13 -10.40 4.04 1.00
N GLY A 14 -9.09 3.80 0.90
CA GLY A 14 -8.32 3.05 1.88
C GLY A 14 -7.55 3.93 2.87
N THR A 15 -6.57 3.32 3.51
CA THR A 15 -5.56 3.96 4.40
C THR A 15 -4.13 3.67 3.93
N GLY A 16 -3.99 3.17 2.70
CA GLY A 16 -2.73 2.62 2.18
C GLY A 16 -2.40 1.20 2.67
N ILE A 17 -3.10 0.68 3.69
CA ILE A 17 -2.92 -0.70 4.19
C ILE A 17 -4.28 -1.38 4.35
N ARG A 18 -4.44 -2.53 3.70
CA ARG A 18 -5.63 -3.40 3.83
C ARG A 18 -5.30 -4.65 4.63
N ASP A 19 -6.18 -5.03 5.56
CA ASP A 19 -6.12 -6.30 6.27
C ASP A 19 -6.67 -7.40 5.36
N ALA A 20 -5.79 -8.23 4.80
CA ALA A 20 -6.20 -9.29 3.89
C ALA A 20 -6.82 -10.50 4.62
N ALA A 21 -6.56 -10.65 5.92
CA ALA A 21 -7.10 -11.76 6.70
C ALA A 21 -8.52 -11.48 7.20
N ASN A 22 -8.78 -10.26 7.68
CA ASN A 22 -10.06 -9.88 8.27
C ASN A 22 -10.92 -8.99 7.36
N GLY A 23 -10.34 -8.45 6.29
CA GLY A 23 -10.97 -7.46 5.43
C GLY A 23 -10.98 -6.06 6.06
N GLY A 24 -11.15 -5.04 5.20
CA GLY A 24 -11.12 -3.64 5.61
C GLY A 24 -9.71 -3.04 5.64
N TYR A 25 -9.63 -1.78 6.06
CA TYR A 25 -8.40 -1.00 6.05
C TYR A 25 -7.87 -0.77 7.47
N LEU A 26 -6.55 -0.76 7.61
CA LEU A 26 -5.85 -0.53 8.87
C LEU A 26 -5.14 0.82 8.81
N GLU A 27 -5.28 1.62 9.86
CA GLU A 27 -4.48 2.85 10.00
C GLU A 27 -3.00 2.47 10.13
N PRO A 28 -2.08 3.00 9.31
CA PRO A 28 -0.68 2.60 9.34
C PRO A 28 -0.01 2.74 10.71
N GLN A 29 -0.44 3.72 11.52
CA GLN A 29 0.03 3.90 12.90
C GLN A 29 -0.33 2.74 13.84
N ASP A 30 -1.40 2.01 13.55
CA ASP A 30 -1.90 0.91 14.41
C ASP A 30 -1.26 -0.44 14.04
N VAL A 31 -0.50 -0.48 12.93
CA VAL A 31 0.17 -1.69 12.42
C VAL A 31 1.56 -1.90 13.04
N GLY A 32 2.02 -0.96 13.87
CA GLY A 32 3.32 -1.05 14.54
C GLY A 32 4.52 -0.75 13.62
N LEU A 33 4.29 0.03 12.56
CA LEU A 33 5.34 0.52 11.67
C LEU A 33 6.05 1.74 12.25
N SER A 34 7.26 2.01 11.79
CA SER A 34 7.99 3.22 12.11
C SER A 34 7.25 4.46 11.59
N GLU A 35 7.33 5.57 12.32
CA GLU A 35 6.68 6.81 11.88
C GLU A 35 7.15 7.28 10.49
N ALA A 36 8.40 6.98 10.14
CA ALA A 36 8.96 7.30 8.83
C ALA A 36 8.23 6.53 7.72
N LEU A 37 7.96 5.24 7.94
CA LEU A 37 7.24 4.41 6.99
C LEU A 37 5.75 4.76 6.95
N VAL A 38 5.12 5.05 8.09
CA VAL A 38 3.75 5.57 8.16
C VAL A 38 3.60 6.84 7.31
N ARG A 39 4.51 7.80 7.45
CA ARG A 39 4.51 9.02 6.62
C ARG A 39 4.72 8.73 5.13
N LYS A 40 5.59 7.77 4.79
CA LYS A 40 5.81 7.35 3.39
C LYS A 40 4.52 6.78 2.79
N ILE A 41 3.82 5.91 3.52
CA ILE A 41 2.56 5.31 3.07
C ILE A 41 1.50 6.38 2.87
N GLY A 42 1.33 7.30 3.81
CA GLY A 42 0.35 8.40 3.67
C GLY A 42 0.64 9.30 2.46
N ALA A 43 1.90 9.67 2.24
CA ALA A 43 2.29 10.48 1.08
C ALA A 43 2.07 9.74 -0.25
N TRP A 44 2.43 8.45 -0.30
CA TRP A 44 2.18 7.59 -1.46
C TRP A 44 0.68 7.45 -1.74
N GLN A 45 -0.15 7.25 -0.72
CA GLN A 45 -1.59 7.17 -0.86
C GLN A 45 -2.16 8.48 -1.44
N SER A 46 -1.83 9.64 -0.85
CA SER A 46 -2.28 10.94 -1.37
C SER A 46 -1.89 11.16 -2.85
N ALA A 47 -0.73 10.66 -3.25
CA ALA A 47 -0.28 10.74 -4.63
C ALA A 47 -1.07 9.80 -5.57
N TYR A 48 -1.52 8.65 -5.07
CA TYR A 48 -2.42 7.75 -5.78
C TYR A 48 -3.83 8.33 -5.91
N GLU A 49 -4.31 9.04 -4.89
CA GLU A 49 -5.57 9.77 -4.92
C GLU A 49 -5.55 10.86 -5.99
N ASP A 50 -4.46 11.61 -6.09
CA ASP A 50 -4.26 12.61 -7.15
C ASP A 50 -4.30 11.96 -8.56
N ALA A 51 -3.61 10.84 -8.75
CA ALA A 51 -3.66 10.09 -10.00
C ALA A 51 -5.08 9.58 -10.32
N HIS A 52 -5.85 9.20 -9.29
CA HIS A 52 -7.25 8.83 -9.45
C HIS A 52 -8.13 9.99 -9.92
N PHE A 53 -7.95 11.20 -9.37
CA PHE A 53 -8.65 12.40 -9.83
C PHE A 53 -8.35 12.72 -11.30
N HIS A 54 -7.15 12.37 -11.76
CA HIS A 54 -6.72 12.45 -13.16
C HIS A 54 -7.04 11.18 -13.98
N GLN A 55 -7.94 10.32 -13.49
CA GLN A 55 -8.40 9.09 -14.15
C GLN A 55 -7.26 8.16 -14.62
N TYR A 56 -6.10 8.23 -13.95
CA TYR A 56 -4.90 7.49 -14.30
C TYR A 56 -4.40 7.74 -15.74
N GLU A 57 -4.63 8.93 -16.31
CA GLU A 57 -4.23 9.25 -17.69
C GLU A 57 -2.70 9.26 -17.93
N ASP A 58 -1.91 9.52 -16.88
CA ASP A 58 -0.44 9.52 -16.95
C ASP A 58 0.14 8.15 -16.59
N GLU A 59 0.39 7.33 -17.61
CA GLU A 59 0.97 5.99 -17.47
C GLU A 59 2.32 5.99 -16.74
N ALA A 60 3.19 6.96 -17.06
CA ALA A 60 4.51 7.04 -16.43
C ALA A 60 4.41 7.38 -14.94
N ARG A 61 3.43 8.22 -14.57
CA ARG A 61 3.13 8.50 -13.16
C ARG A 61 2.58 7.27 -12.45
N ASN A 62 1.67 6.54 -13.06
CA ASN A 62 1.09 5.32 -12.48
C ASN A 62 2.17 4.25 -12.25
N GLU A 63 3.06 4.03 -13.22
CA GLU A 63 4.20 3.10 -13.06
C GLU A 63 5.14 3.51 -11.92
N ALA A 64 5.36 4.81 -11.74
CA ALA A 64 6.18 5.31 -10.64
C ALA A 64 5.51 5.07 -9.28
N LEU A 65 4.19 5.27 -9.19
CA LEU A 65 3.39 4.99 -8.00
C LEU A 65 3.39 3.49 -7.66
N ASP A 66 3.29 2.63 -8.67
CA ASP A 66 3.39 1.18 -8.50
C ASP A 66 4.76 0.76 -7.98
N ARG A 67 5.83 1.34 -8.53
CA ARG A 67 7.18 1.07 -8.05
C ARG A 67 7.36 1.50 -6.59
N GLU A 68 6.85 2.67 -6.22
CA GLU A 68 6.89 3.15 -4.84
C GLU A 68 6.10 2.24 -3.90
N GLY A 69 4.92 1.76 -4.30
CA GLY A 69 4.13 0.79 -3.55
C GLY A 69 4.89 -0.52 -3.29
N LEU A 70 5.61 -1.03 -4.29
CA LEU A 70 6.46 -2.22 -4.13
C LEU A 70 7.67 -1.97 -3.20
N GLU A 71 8.23 -0.77 -3.19
CA GLU A 71 9.27 -0.40 -2.22
C GLU A 71 8.72 -0.33 -0.79
N ILE A 72 7.50 0.19 -0.63
CA ILE A 72 6.80 0.20 0.66
C ILE A 72 6.59 -1.24 1.14
N VAL A 73 6.17 -2.17 0.29
CA VAL A 73 6.06 -3.59 0.66
C VAL A 73 7.37 -4.12 1.23
N ARG A 74 8.49 -3.84 0.55
CA ARG A 74 9.82 -4.29 1.01
C ARG A 74 10.17 -3.69 2.38
N ALA A 75 9.88 -2.41 2.60
CA ALA A 75 10.10 -1.75 3.88
C ALA A 75 9.21 -2.32 4.99
N VAL A 76 7.93 -2.56 4.73
CA VAL A 76 7.01 -3.18 5.69
C VAL A 76 7.46 -4.59 6.04
N ARG A 77 7.88 -5.40 5.07
CA ARG A 77 8.45 -6.74 5.34
C ARG A 77 9.73 -6.69 6.19
N ALA A 78 10.53 -5.64 6.04
CA ALA A 78 11.75 -5.46 6.85
C ALA A 78 11.43 -5.11 8.31
N GLU A 79 10.41 -4.30 8.55
CA GLU A 79 9.98 -3.93 9.91
C GLU A 79 9.09 -5.00 10.56
N LEU A 80 8.30 -5.72 9.76
CA LEU A 80 7.38 -6.79 10.18
C LEU A 80 7.73 -8.12 9.49
N PRO A 81 8.84 -8.78 9.84
CA PRO A 81 9.34 -9.97 9.13
C PRO A 81 8.46 -11.21 9.24
N LYS A 82 7.43 -11.18 10.10
CA LYS A 82 6.45 -12.28 10.26
C LYS A 82 5.13 -12.00 9.53
N ALA A 83 4.98 -10.84 8.92
CA ALA A 83 3.78 -10.49 8.17
C ALA A 83 3.91 -10.97 6.72
N GLU A 84 2.83 -11.52 6.18
CA GLU A 84 2.67 -11.66 4.74
C GLU A 84 2.22 -10.31 4.19
N VAL A 85 2.96 -9.75 3.23
CA VAL A 85 2.68 -8.40 2.71
C VAL A 85 2.58 -8.44 1.19
N GLY A 86 1.41 -8.16 0.66
CA GLY A 86 1.14 -8.05 -0.78
C GLY A 86 1.05 -6.60 -1.26
N TYR A 87 0.85 -6.43 -2.57
CA TYR A 87 0.64 -5.12 -3.20
C TYR A 87 -0.61 -5.13 -4.08
N PHE A 88 -1.36 -4.03 -4.08
CA PHE A 88 -2.48 -3.79 -5.00
C PHE A 88 -2.34 -2.44 -5.70
N SER A 89 -2.37 -2.47 -7.03
CA SER A 89 -2.33 -1.30 -7.91
C SER A 89 -3.75 -0.82 -8.21
N SER A 90 -4.08 0.41 -7.82
CA SER A 90 -5.39 0.99 -8.15
C SER A 90 -5.51 1.43 -9.61
N ALA A 91 -4.39 1.78 -10.25
CA ALA A 91 -4.37 2.19 -11.66
C ALA A 91 -4.69 1.03 -12.60
N THR A 92 -4.21 -0.18 -12.29
CA THR A 92 -4.40 -1.38 -13.12
C THR A 92 -5.45 -2.34 -12.57
N LEU A 93 -6.01 -2.06 -11.39
CA LEU A 93 -6.92 -2.95 -10.66
C LEU A 93 -6.37 -4.38 -10.51
N SER A 94 -5.07 -4.48 -10.21
CA SER A 94 -4.36 -5.76 -10.15
C SER A 94 -3.60 -5.95 -8.85
N GLU A 95 -3.58 -7.19 -8.36
CA GLU A 95 -2.84 -7.59 -7.17
C GLU A 95 -1.52 -8.25 -7.58
N ILE A 96 -0.41 -7.75 -7.02
CA ILE A 96 0.91 -8.31 -7.21
C ILE A 96 1.29 -9.06 -5.93
N LYS A 97 1.34 -10.39 -6.03
CA LYS A 97 1.86 -11.25 -4.97
C LYS A 97 3.38 -11.28 -5.09
N LEU A 98 4.06 -10.75 -4.06
CA LEU A 98 5.52 -10.68 -3.93
C LEU A 98 6.08 -11.74 -2.99
#